data_AF-A0AAU1D9S7-F1
#
_entry.id   AF-A0AAU1D9S7-F1
#
_cell.length_a   1.000
_cell.length_b   1.000
_cell.length_c   1.000
_cell.angle_alpha   90.00
_cell.angle_beta   90.00
_cell.angle_gamma   90.00
#
_symmetry.space_group_name_H-M   'P 1'
#
loop_
_entity.id
_entity.type
_entity.pdbx_description
1 polymer ?
#
loop_
_entity_poly.entity_id
_entity_poly.type
_entity_poly.pdbx_seq_one_letter_code
_entity_poly.pdbx_strand_id
1 'polypeptide(L)'
;MTRCARRGPSTRLTACRSTPGSSENPHDGATTTTDLLAGKTILITGASSGIGESSAHLFAREGANVVVTARRKPELDRAAGDITAEGGNALAVQADTTNADELQRAVAAAVEKWGASTAP
;
A
#
# COMPACT_ATOMS: atom_id res chain seq x y z
N MET A 1 56.89 -20.92 14.42
CA MET A 1 56.02 -22.11 14.35
C MET A 1 54.60 -21.66 14.09
N THR A 2 54.24 -21.63 12.82
CA THR A 2 52.93 -21.24 12.30
C THR A 2 52.05 -22.49 12.24
N ARG A 3 50.83 -22.47 12.79
CA ARG A 3 49.81 -23.45 12.41
C ARG A 3 48.46 -22.80 12.14
N CYS A 4 48.05 -23.06 10.91
CA CYS A 4 46.76 -22.85 10.29
C CYS A 4 45.64 -23.60 11.04
N ALA A 5 44.50 -22.94 11.28
CA ALA A 5 43.26 -23.58 11.70
C ALA A 5 42.10 -23.15 10.79
N ARG A 6 42.01 -23.86 9.66
CA ARG A 6 40.83 -24.38 8.94
C ARG A 6 39.53 -23.57 8.99
N ARG A 7 39.13 -23.17 7.77
CA ARG A 7 37.76 -22.90 7.32
C ARG A 7 36.77 -24.00 7.74
N GLY A 8 35.63 -23.58 8.26
CA GLY A 8 34.38 -24.34 8.35
C GLY A 8 33.20 -23.39 8.06
N PRO A 9 32.07 -23.87 7.52
CA PRO A 9 31.02 -22.99 7.01
C PRO A 9 30.17 -22.43 8.15
N SER A 10 30.30 -21.12 8.31
CA SER A 10 29.63 -20.19 9.21
C SER A 10 28.21 -20.58 9.64
N THR A 11 28.05 -20.86 10.94
CA THR A 11 26.76 -20.84 11.64
C THR A 11 26.81 -19.75 12.72
N ARG A 12 25.90 -18.77 12.59
CA ARG A 12 25.30 -17.87 13.60
C ARG A 12 26.17 -17.22 14.67
N LEU A 13 26.21 -15.88 14.62
CA LEU A 13 25.67 -14.89 15.57
C LEU A 13 26.59 -13.67 15.67
N THR A 14 26.24 -12.63 14.91
CA THR A 14 26.67 -11.26 15.21
C THR A 14 25.40 -10.42 15.36
N ALA A 15 25.20 -9.95 16.57
CA ALA A 15 24.05 -9.21 17.02
C ALA A 15 23.87 -7.87 16.30
N CYS A 16 22.59 -7.54 16.07
CA CYS A 16 22.02 -6.20 15.91
C CYS A 16 22.83 -5.20 15.08
N ARG A 17 22.86 -5.40 13.77
CA ARG A 17 22.76 -4.25 12.86
C ARG A 17 21.28 -3.92 12.75
N SER A 18 20.93 -2.76 13.28
CA SER A 18 19.69 -2.03 13.05
C SER A 18 19.15 -2.29 11.64
N THR A 19 17.99 -2.92 11.55
CA THR A 19 17.24 -3.05 10.30
C THR A 19 16.79 -1.65 9.89
N PRO A 20 17.20 -1.11 8.72
CA PRO A 20 16.24 -0.29 7.99
C PRO A 20 15.18 -1.29 7.54
N GLY A 21 14.08 -1.38 8.29
CA GLY A 21 12.89 -2.10 7.86
C GLY A 21 12.19 -1.27 6.79
N SER A 22 12.84 -1.09 5.63
CA SER A 22 12.12 -0.81 4.40
C SER A 22 11.57 -2.14 3.93
N SER A 23 10.26 -2.31 4.09
CA SER A 23 9.52 -3.44 3.52
C SER A 23 9.36 -3.25 2.01
N GLU A 24 10.48 -3.16 1.31
CA GLU A 24 10.56 -3.18 -0.14
C GLU A 24 10.54 -4.66 -0.55
N ASN A 25 9.32 -5.19 -0.75
CA ASN A 25 9.14 -6.52 -1.29
C ASN A 25 9.25 -6.48 -2.83
N PRO A 26 10.18 -7.26 -3.43
CA PRO A 26 10.30 -7.41 -4.87
C PRO A 26 9.25 -8.42 -5.36
N HIS A 27 8.11 -7.92 -5.82
CA HIS A 27 7.16 -8.70 -6.62
C HIS A 27 7.09 -8.16 -8.04
N ASP A 28 8.24 -8.13 -8.70
CA ASP A 28 8.35 -8.05 -10.15
C ASP A 28 7.93 -9.41 -10.72
N GLY A 29 6.70 -9.50 -11.24
CA GLY A 29 6.13 -10.79 -11.65
C GLY A 29 4.91 -10.68 -12.55
N ALA A 30 5.10 -10.06 -13.72
CA ALA A 30 4.35 -10.26 -14.96
C ALA A 30 2.82 -9.99 -14.94
N THR A 31 2.42 -8.81 -15.41
CA THR A 31 1.54 -8.69 -16.58
C THR A 31 1.80 -7.34 -17.24
N THR A 32 2.38 -7.37 -18.42
CA THR A 32 2.59 -6.22 -19.31
C THR A 32 1.26 -5.81 -19.92
N THR A 33 0.35 -5.28 -19.12
CA THR A 33 -0.87 -4.61 -19.58
C THR A 33 -1.05 -3.36 -18.72
N THR A 34 -0.26 -2.34 -19.04
CA THR A 34 -0.41 -1.00 -18.48
C THR A 34 -1.86 -0.56 -18.68
N ASP A 35 -2.55 -0.21 -17.59
CA ASP A 35 -3.93 0.32 -17.54
C ASP A 35 -5.08 -0.71 -17.39
N LEU A 36 -4.89 -1.84 -16.70
CA LEU A 36 -6.02 -2.76 -16.40
C LEU A 36 -7.11 -2.10 -15.55
N LEU A 37 -6.75 -1.12 -14.72
CA LEU A 37 -7.63 -0.48 -13.74
C LEU A 37 -7.85 1.01 -14.02
N ALA A 38 -7.41 1.51 -15.17
CA ALA A 38 -7.58 2.91 -15.53
C ALA A 38 -9.06 3.32 -15.50
N GLY A 39 -9.34 4.43 -14.82
CA GLY A 39 -10.70 4.96 -14.68
C GLY A 39 -11.61 4.18 -13.74
N LYS A 40 -11.11 3.14 -13.04
CA LYS A 40 -11.86 2.47 -11.97
C LYS A 40 -11.56 3.10 -10.62
N THR A 41 -12.59 3.19 -9.76
CA THR A 41 -12.42 3.61 -8.37
C THR A 41 -12.44 2.39 -7.46
N ILE A 42 -11.41 2.26 -6.63
CA ILE A 42 -11.21 1.11 -5.73
C ILE A 42 -11.21 1.60 -4.29
N LEU A 43 -12.05 0.99 -3.45
CA LEU A 43 -12.09 1.26 -2.02
C LEU A 43 -11.30 0.19 -1.27
N ILE A 44 -10.27 0.59 -0.54
CA ILE A 44 -9.44 -0.29 0.28
C ILE A 44 -9.65 0.03 1.74
N THR A 45 -10.15 -0.93 2.50
CA THR A 45 -10.26 -0.86 3.96
C THR A 45 -8.97 -1.35 4.60
N GLY A 46 -8.55 -0.71 5.70
CA GLY A 46 -7.30 -1.07 6.39
C GLY A 46 -6.03 -0.67 5.62
N ALA A 47 -6.12 0.34 4.75
CA ALA A 47 -5.01 0.81 3.92
C ALA A 47 -3.94 1.63 4.66
N SER A 48 -3.94 1.64 6.00
CA SER A 48 -2.96 2.37 6.81
C SER A 48 -1.61 1.68 6.91
N SER A 49 -1.52 0.38 6.62
CA SER A 49 -0.27 -0.39 6.76
C SER A 49 -0.29 -1.74 6.03
N GLY A 50 0.88 -2.18 5.58
CA GLY A 50 1.12 -3.56 5.15
C GLY A 50 0.55 -3.86 3.77
N ILE A 51 -0.31 -4.89 3.67
CA ILE A 51 -0.87 -5.34 2.40
C ILE A 51 -1.80 -4.28 1.82
N GLY A 52 -2.64 -3.64 2.63
CA GLY A 52 -3.59 -2.62 2.15
C GLY A 52 -2.90 -1.41 1.54
N GLU A 53 -1.81 -0.95 2.17
CA GLU A 53 -0.96 0.13 1.67
C GLU A 53 -0.27 -0.28 0.36
N SER A 54 0.40 -1.44 0.35
CA SER A 54 1.11 -1.94 -0.83
C SER A 54 0.17 -2.10 -2.04
N SER A 55 -1.04 -2.64 -1.80
CA SER A 55 -2.07 -2.76 -2.83
C SER A 55 -2.55 -1.40 -3.32
N ALA A 56 -2.67 -0.40 -2.44
CA ALA A 56 -3.04 0.96 -2.82
C ALA A 56 -2.04 1.58 -3.78
N HIS A 57 -0.74 1.41 -3.52
CA HIS A 57 0.33 1.83 -4.44
C HIS A 57 0.24 1.11 -5.79
N LEU A 58 0.08 -0.22 -5.78
CA LEU A 58 -0.02 -1.00 -7.03
C LEU A 58 -1.21 -0.57 -7.88
N PHE A 59 -2.39 -0.40 -7.28
CA PHE A 59 -3.58 0.02 -8.02
C PHE A 59 -3.49 1.45 -8.53
N ALA A 60 -2.87 2.35 -7.77
CA ALA A 60 -2.66 3.71 -8.22
C ALA A 60 -1.68 3.76 -9.41
N ARG A 61 -0.65 2.91 -9.42
CA ARG A 61 0.28 2.74 -10.56
C ARG A 61 -0.40 2.17 -11.80
N GLU A 62 -1.44 1.37 -11.62
CA GLU A 62 -2.31 0.83 -12.68
C GLU A 62 -3.35 1.85 -13.20
N GLY A 63 -3.32 3.09 -12.71
CA GLY A 63 -4.22 4.17 -13.15
C GLY A 63 -5.59 4.19 -12.46
N ALA A 64 -5.76 3.43 -11.37
CA ALA A 64 -6.99 3.46 -10.59
C ALA A 64 -7.09 4.70 -9.71
N ASN A 65 -8.32 5.11 -9.41
CA ASN A 65 -8.62 6.04 -8.33
C ASN A 65 -8.75 5.26 -7.03
N VAL A 66 -7.83 5.44 -6.10
CA VAL A 66 -7.81 4.65 -4.86
C VAL A 66 -8.38 5.46 -3.70
N VAL A 67 -9.40 4.92 -3.06
CA VAL A 67 -9.96 5.42 -1.81
C VAL A 67 -9.39 4.55 -0.69
N VAL A 68 -8.57 5.14 0.15
CA VAL A 68 -7.98 4.46 1.30
C VAL A 68 -8.78 4.81 2.55
N THR A 69 -9.21 3.80 3.30
CA THR A 69 -9.93 3.99 4.56
C THR A 69 -9.27 3.26 5.73
N ALA A 70 -9.16 3.95 6.86
CA ALA A 70 -8.67 3.41 8.11
C ALA A 70 -9.10 4.26 9.30
N ARG A 71 -8.95 3.70 10.51
CA ARG A 71 -9.22 4.39 11.78
C ARG A 71 -8.18 5.47 12.10
N ARG A 72 -6.92 5.24 11.74
CA ARG A 72 -5.77 6.12 12.04
C ARG A 72 -5.52 7.08 10.89
N LYS A 73 -5.99 8.32 11.04
CA LYS A 73 -5.86 9.38 10.04
C LYS A 73 -4.39 9.75 9.67
N PRO A 74 -3.42 9.84 10.60
CA PRO A 74 -2.05 10.24 10.24
C PRO A 74 -1.35 9.26 9.30
N GLU A 75 -1.50 7.96 9.53
CA GLU A 75 -0.92 6.91 8.68
C GLU A 75 -1.60 6.89 7.30
N LEU A 76 -2.91 7.14 7.28
CA LEU A 76 -3.70 7.19 6.06
C LEU A 76 -3.31 8.37 5.16
N ASP A 77 -3.15 9.56 5.77
CA ASP A 77 -2.76 10.78 5.06
C ASP A 77 -1.33 10.63 4.49
N ARG A 78 -0.43 9.94 5.21
CA ARG A 78 0.90 9.60 4.71
C ARG A 78 0.81 8.71 3.48
N ALA A 79 0.12 7.56 3.57
CA ALA A 79 0.00 6.62 2.45
C ALA A 79 -0.62 7.27 1.21
N ALA A 80 -1.69 8.07 1.39
CA ALA A 80 -2.30 8.81 0.29
C ALA A 80 -1.36 9.89 -0.30
N GLY A 81 -0.56 10.54 0.54
CA GLY A 81 0.47 11.48 0.13
C GLY A 81 1.56 10.82 -0.71
N ASP A 82 2.05 9.66 -0.28
CA ASP A 82 3.07 8.88 -0.98
C ASP A 82 2.56 8.45 -2.37
N ILE A 83 1.33 7.93 -2.45
CA ILE A 83 0.67 7.58 -3.73
C ILE A 83 0.52 8.80 -4.67
N THR A 84 0.12 9.95 -4.11
CA THR A 84 -0.07 11.18 -4.91
C THR A 84 1.27 11.72 -5.40
N ALA A 85 2.34 11.59 -4.60
CA ALA A 85 3.70 11.99 -4.99
C ALA A 85 4.26 11.10 -6.12
N GLU A 86 3.85 9.83 -6.18
CA GLU A 86 4.17 8.91 -7.28
C GLU A 86 3.36 9.19 -8.57
N GLY A 87 2.44 10.16 -8.54
CA GLY A 87 1.60 10.55 -9.67
C GLY A 87 0.29 9.76 -9.80
N GLY A 88 -0.05 8.96 -8.78
CA GLY A 88 -1.31 8.23 -8.69
C GLY A 88 -2.45 9.05 -8.08
N ASN A 89 -3.67 8.51 -8.15
CA ASN A 89 -4.86 9.14 -7.57
C ASN A 89 -5.25 8.49 -6.25
N ALA A 90 -5.18 9.24 -5.14
CA ALA A 90 -5.60 8.78 -3.82
C ALA A 90 -6.59 9.72 -3.11
N LEU A 91 -7.43 9.15 -2.25
CA LEU A 91 -8.29 9.86 -1.31
C LEU A 91 -8.27 9.15 0.03
N ALA A 92 -7.78 9.84 1.05
CA ALA A 92 -7.84 9.39 2.43
C ALA A 92 -9.18 9.74 3.06
N VAL A 93 -9.96 8.72 3.45
CA VAL A 93 -11.16 8.92 4.25
C VAL A 93 -11.04 8.14 5.56
N GLN A 94 -11.08 8.86 6.67
CA GLN A 94 -11.14 8.22 7.98
C GLN A 94 -12.51 7.56 8.15
N ALA A 95 -12.51 6.25 8.36
CA ALA A 95 -13.72 5.48 8.61
C ALA A 95 -13.40 4.25 9.46
N ASP A 96 -14.29 3.94 10.40
CA ASP A 96 -14.32 2.67 11.12
C ASP A 96 -15.16 1.65 10.35
N THR A 97 -14.56 0.49 10.05
CA THR A 97 -15.23 -0.61 9.34
C THR A 97 -16.38 -1.24 10.14
N THR A 98 -16.45 -1.00 11.45
CA THR A 98 -17.57 -1.43 12.30
C THR A 98 -18.78 -0.53 12.19
N ASN A 99 -18.63 0.69 11.65
CA ASN A 99 -19.69 1.67 11.48
C ASN A 99 -20.08 1.77 9.99
N ALA A 100 -21.23 1.21 9.64
CA ALA A 100 -21.72 1.22 8.26
C ALA A 100 -21.93 2.65 7.72
N ASP A 101 -22.36 3.59 8.56
CA ASP A 101 -22.61 4.99 8.15
C ASP A 101 -21.30 5.70 7.78
N GLU A 102 -20.20 5.37 8.47
CA GLU A 102 -18.87 5.91 8.15
C GLU A 102 -18.36 5.39 6.81
N LEU A 103 -18.55 4.10 6.55
CA LEU A 103 -18.19 3.52 5.27
C LEU A 103 -19.04 4.09 4.13
N GLN A 104 -20.33 4.31 4.37
CA GLN A 104 -21.23 4.90 3.38
C GLN A 104 -20.84 6.36 3.06
N ARG A 105 -20.39 7.13 4.06
CA ARG A 105 -19.79 8.46 3.84
C ARG A 105 -18.50 8.39 3.02
N ALA A 106 -17.65 7.39 3.26
CA ALA A 106 -16.42 7.21 2.49
C ALA A 106 -16.70 6.86 1.02
N VAL A 107 -17.71 6.03 0.77
CA VAL A 107 -18.18 5.74 -0.59
C VAL A 107 -18.77 7.01 -1.23
N ALA A 108 -19.61 7.75 -0.53
CA ALA A 108 -20.17 9.00 -1.04
C ALA A 108 -19.07 10.01 -1.43
N ALA A 109 -18.04 10.18 -0.58
CA ALA A 109 -16.90 11.04 -0.87
C ALA A 109 -16.10 10.56 -2.12
N ALA A 110 -15.98 9.24 -2.30
CA ALA A 110 -15.34 8.68 -3.49
C ALA A 110 -16.14 8.97 -4.77
N VAL A 111 -17.46 8.80 -4.70
CA VAL A 111 -18.39 9.06 -5.82
C VAL A 111 -18.42 10.55 -6.16
N GLU A 112 -18.41 11.43 -5.15
CA GLU A 112 -18.37 12.88 -5.35
C GLU A 112 -17.08 13.33 -6.05
N LYS A 113 -15.94 12.74 -5.67
CA LYS A 113 -14.63 13.13 -6.22
C LYS A 113 -14.38 12.61 -7.65
N TRP A 114 -14.79 11.37 -7.94
CA TRP A 114 -14.39 10.69 -9.19
C TRP A 114 -15.56 10.19 -10.04
N GLY A 115 -16.81 10.37 -9.60
CA GLY A 115 -17.97 9.76 -10.23
C GLY A 115 -18.15 8.30 -9.81
N ALA A 116 -19.37 7.78 -9.95
CA ALA A 116 -19.73 6.45 -9.48
C ALA A 116 -18.98 5.33 -10.23
N SER A 117 -18.37 4.41 -9.48
CA SER A 117 -17.66 3.22 -10.00
C SER A 117 -18.58 2.07 -10.41
N THR A 118 -19.88 2.32 -10.54
CA THR A 118 -20.78 1.37 -11.19
C THR A 118 -20.49 1.36 -12.68
N ALA A 119 -19.64 0.41 -13.09
CA ALA A 119 -19.73 -0.15 -14.43
C ALA A 119 -21.19 -0.62 -14.65
N PRO A 120 -21.79 -0.37 -15.83
CA PRO A 120 -23.13 -0.85 -16.16
C PRO A 120 -23.22 -2.37 -16.23
#